data_AF-A0A2E8N8E7-F1
#
_entry.id   AF-A0A2E8N8E7-F1
#
_cell.length_a   1.000
_cell.length_b   1.000
_cell.length_c   1.000
_cell.angle_alpha   90.00
_cell.angle_beta   90.00
_cell.angle_gamma   90.00
#
_symmetry.space_group_name_H-M   'P 1'
#
loop_
_entity.id
_entity.type
_entity.pdbx_description
1 polymer ?
#
loop_
_entity_poly.entity_id
_entity_poly.type
_entity_poly.pdbx_seq_one_letter_code
_entity_poly.pdbx_strand_id
1 'polypeptide(L)' 'PFWEDDVDEVVEIMGADHVIFGSDWPHVEGMPTPLDYVAEVKGLSDDDRRLVLRDNVRGLTELRPV' A
#
# COMPACT_ATOMS: atom_id res chain seq x y z
N PRO A 1 1.67 -15.24 -11.65
CA PRO A 1 1.65 -14.12 -10.67
C PRO A 1 0.22 -13.85 -10.27
N PHE A 2 -0.08 -14.04 -8.99
CA PHE A 2 -1.41 -13.75 -8.45
C PHE A 2 -1.70 -12.26 -8.70
N TRP A 3 -2.89 -11.96 -9.20
CA TRP A 3 -3.28 -10.58 -9.50
C TRP A 3 -3.67 -9.93 -8.18
N GLU A 4 -2.93 -8.88 -7.79
CA GLU A 4 -3.33 -7.99 -6.69
C GLU A 4 -4.64 -7.28 -7.04
N ASP A 5 -5.41 -6.87 -6.03
CA ASP A 5 -6.61 -6.06 -6.26
C ASP A 5 -6.25 -4.74 -6.97
N ASP A 6 -7.20 -4.16 -7.70
CA ASP A 6 -7.03 -2.83 -8.28
C ASP A 6 -6.89 -1.80 -7.15
N VAL A 7 -5.70 -1.22 -7.01
CA VAL A 7 -5.38 -0.32 -5.90
C VAL A 7 -6.23 0.94 -5.92
N ASP A 8 -6.65 1.41 -7.10
CA ASP A 8 -7.49 2.60 -7.22
C ASP A 8 -8.90 2.29 -6.66
N GLU A 9 -9.44 1.10 -6.95
CA GLU A 9 -10.73 0.64 -6.40
C GLU A 9 -10.66 0.43 -4.87
N VAL A 10 -9.59 -0.20 -4.38
CA VAL A 10 -9.40 -0.42 -2.94
C VAL A 10 -9.34 0.93 -2.20
N VAL A 11 -8.60 1.91 -2.74
CA VAL A 11 -8.51 3.25 -2.16
C VAL A 11 -9.85 3.98 -2.23
N GLU A 12 -10.62 3.84 -3.31
CA GLU A 12 -11.97 4.43 -3.41
C GLU A 12 -12.91 3.91 -2.31
N ILE A 13 -12.86 2.61 -2.02
CA ILE A 13 -13.76 1.96 -1.06
C ILE A 13 -13.30 2.20 0.39
N MET A 14 -12.01 2.04 0.66
CA MET A 14 -11.47 2.03 2.03
C MET A 14 -10.99 3.40 2.50
N GLY A 15 -10.66 4.31 1.58
CA GLY A 15 -9.91 5.53 1.86
C GLY A 15 -8.40 5.30 1.87
N ALA A 16 -7.65 6.24 1.27
CA ALA A 16 -6.20 6.14 1.14
C ALA A 16 -5.46 6.06 2.49
N ASP A 17 -6.07 6.52 3.58
CA ASP A 17 -5.51 6.49 4.95
C ASP A 17 -5.68 5.13 5.66
N HIS A 18 -6.37 4.16 5.03
CA HIS A 18 -6.61 2.82 5.57
C HIS A 18 -5.95 1.69 4.76
N VAL A 19 -5.21 2.02 3.70
CA VAL A 19 -4.53 1.05 2.83
C VAL A 19 -3.02 1.08 3.08
N ILE A 20 -2.37 -0.08 3.18
CA ILE A 20 -0.92 -0.18 3.45
C ILE A 20 -0.28 -1.10 2.41
N PHE A 21 0.84 -0.65 1.84
CA PHE A 21 1.69 -1.47 1.00
C PHE A 21 2.33 -2.64 1.77
N GLY A 22 2.18 -3.86 1.24
CA GLY A 22 2.88 -5.05 1.70
C GLY A 22 3.29 -5.92 0.51
N SER A 23 4.57 -6.26 0.40
CA SER A 23 5.10 -7.00 -0.76
C SER A 23 5.05 -8.51 -0.64
N ASP A 24 4.81 -9.02 0.57
CA ASP A 24 4.91 -10.44 0.94
C ASP A 24 6.29 -11.10 0.66
N TRP A 25 7.31 -10.35 0.28
CA TRP A 25 8.70 -10.82 0.20
C TRP A 25 9.17 -11.37 1.56
N PRO A 26 9.85 -12.54 1.62
CA PRO A 26 10.41 -13.35 0.53
C PRO A 26 9.56 -14.58 0.14
N HIS A 27 8.25 -14.56 0.34
CA HIS A 27 7.39 -15.68 -0.03
C HIS A 27 7.36 -15.94 -1.55
N VAL A 28 6.92 -17.14 -1.95
CA VAL A 28 6.92 -17.58 -3.35
C VAL A 28 5.87 -16.86 -4.20
N GLU A 29 4.79 -16.42 -3.54
CA GLU A 29 3.70 -15.63 -4.08
C GLU A 29 3.96 -14.12 -4.05
N GLY A 30 4.91 -13.67 -3.21
CA GLY A 30 5.23 -12.27 -3.02
C GLY A 30 6.04 -11.65 -4.16
N MET A 31 6.19 -10.32 -4.11
CA MET A 31 6.97 -9.56 -5.08
C MET A 31 8.48 -9.76 -4.86
N PRO A 32 9.24 -10.24 -5.87
CA PRO A 32 10.68 -10.47 -5.73
C PRO A 32 11.48 -9.18 -5.51
N THR A 33 11.00 -8.05 -6.07
CA THR A 33 11.51 -6.71 -5.81
C THR A 33 10.36 -5.86 -5.24
N PRO A 34 10.29 -5.60 -3.92
CA PRO A 34 9.15 -4.94 -3.30
C PRO A 34 8.75 -3.61 -3.97
N LEU A 35 9.72 -2.80 -4.43
CA LEU A 35 9.45 -1.49 -5.02
C LEU A 35 8.92 -1.54 -6.47
N ASP A 36 8.84 -2.71 -7.10
CA ASP A 36 8.19 -2.82 -8.42
C ASP A 36 6.70 -2.41 -8.34
N TYR A 37 6.08 -2.50 -7.16
CA TYR A 37 4.70 -2.05 -6.91
C TYR A 37 4.48 -0.54 -7.10
N VAL A 38 5.53 0.29 -7.08
CA VAL A 38 5.38 1.75 -7.23
C VAL A 38 4.72 2.13 -8.56
N ALA A 39 4.81 1.27 -9.57
CA ALA A 39 4.15 1.45 -10.86
C ALA A 39 2.62 1.25 -10.79
N GLU A 40 2.13 0.43 -9.86
CA GLU A 40 0.70 0.12 -9.69
C GLU A 40 -0.05 1.32 -9.08
N VAL A 41 0.59 2.07 -8.20
CA VAL A 41 -0.03 3.25 -7.54
C VAL A 41 0.06 4.55 -8.35
N LYS A 42 0.26 4.48 -9.67
CA LYS A 42 0.41 5.67 -10.53
C LYS A 42 -0.89 6.47 -10.71
N GLY A 43 -2.04 5.84 -10.46
CA GLY A 43 -3.37 6.47 -10.53
C GLY A 43 -3.66 7.37 -9.32
N LEU A 44 -3.05 7.06 -8.19
CA LEU A 44 -3.20 7.81 -6.94
C LEU A 44 -2.50 9.17 -6.98
N SER A 45 -3.04 10.14 -6.23
CA SER A 45 -2.38 11.44 -6.03
C SER A 45 -1.06 11.27 -5.27
N ASP A 46 -0.15 12.25 -5.36
CA ASP A 46 1.13 12.17 -4.64
C ASP A 46 0.97 12.08 -3.11
N ASP A 47 -0.09 12.71 -2.57
CA ASP A 47 -0.42 12.61 -1.15
C ASP A 47 -0.94 11.22 -0.78
N ASP A 48 -1.83 10.63 -1.58
CA ASP A 48 -2.36 9.28 -1.33
C ASP A 48 -1.26 8.22 -1.48
N ARG A 49 -0.39 8.36 -2.48
CA ARG A 49 0.78 7.47 -2.66
C ARG A 49 1.67 7.48 -1.43
N ARG A 50 1.89 8.65 -0.83
CA ARG A 50 2.70 8.78 0.40
C ARG A 50 2.02 8.10 1.60
N LEU A 51 0.69 8.19 1.71
CA LEU A 51 -0.07 7.47 2.74
C LEU A 51 0.10 5.95 2.57
N VAL A 52 -0.26 5.43 1.40
CA VAL A 52 -0.28 3.99 1.09
C VAL A 52 1.11 3.34 1.20
N LEU A 53 2.13 3.98 0.63
CA LEU A 53 3.48 3.40 0.57
C LEU A 53 4.29 3.58 1.86
N ARG A 54 3.87 4.44 2.80
CA ARG A 54 4.71 4.80 3.95
C ARG A 54 3.97 5.27 5.19
N ASP A 55 3.19 6.34 5.08
CA ASP A 55 2.78 7.08 6.28
C ASP A 55 1.71 6.32 7.09
N ASN A 56 0.88 5.50 6.43
CA ASN A 56 -0.11 4.67 7.12
C ASN A 56 0.54 3.61 8.01
N VAL A 57 1.60 2.92 7.56
CA VAL A 57 2.29 1.94 8.42
C VAL A 57 3.02 2.61 9.59
N ARG A 58 3.55 3.83 9.39
CA ARG A 58 4.11 4.61 10.51
C ARG A 58 3.03 4.96 11.52
N GLY A 59 1.89 5.45 11.05
CA GLY A 59 0.74 5.76 11.90
C GLY A 59 0.17 4.55 12.64
N LEU A 60 0.15 3.37 12.00
CA LEU A 60 -0.32 2.11 12.60
C LEU A 60 0.62 1.59 13.69
N THR A 61 1.92 1.84 13.55
CA THR A 61 2.95 1.38 14.51
C THR A 61 3.23 2.38 15.63
N GLU A 62 2.61 3.56 15.59
CA GLU A 62 2.66 4.56 16.65
C GLU A 62 1.47 4.40 17.60
N LEU A 63 1.75 4.26 18.90
CA LEU A 63 0.71 4.27 19.93
C LEU A 63 0.03 5.64 19.97
N ARG A 64 -1.25 5.70 19.61
CA ARG A 64 -2.06 6.90 19.76
C ARG A 64 -2.64 6.96 21.18
N PRO A 65 -2.63 8.13 21.84
CA PRO A 65 -3.35 8.32 23.09
C PRO A 65 -4.85 8.06 22.86
N VAL A 66 -5.48 7.45 23.86
CA VAL A 66 -6.92 7.14 23.89
C VAL A 66 -7.71 8.36 24.33
#